data_AF-A0A067CCC3-F1
#
_entry.id   AF-A0A067CCC3-F1
#
_cell.length_a   1.000
_cell.length_b   1.000
_cell.length_c   1.000
_cell.angle_alpha   90.00
_cell.angle_beta   90.00
_cell.angle_gamma   90.00
#
_symmetry.space_group_name_H-M   'P 1'
#
loop_
_entity.id
_entity.type
_entity.pdbx_description
1 polymer ?
#
loop_
_entity_poly.entity_id
_entity_poly.type
_entity_poly.pdbx_seq_one_letter_code
_entity_poly.pdbx_strand_id
1 'polypeptide(L)'
;MVHYSIVGRVDSQEVTVCERLLDILAMSMPDFTIEKEFCLPAAWRGRLDEIVQTFGYSLPGLKPLIVSSNGRLVATSADDFTRFVLVQYGVRVDLTAEQVANYTVANHDLLLANAPPVDQ
;
A
#
# COMPACT_ATOMS: atom_id res chain seq x y z
N MET A 1 -3.83 19.40 6.78
CA MET A 1 -3.10 18.52 5.84
C MET A 1 -3.45 17.09 6.19
N VAL A 2 -3.90 16.30 5.22
CA VAL A 2 -4.21 14.89 5.39
C VAL A 2 -3.01 14.10 4.91
N HIS A 3 -2.44 13.27 5.79
CA HIS A 3 -1.30 12.42 5.46
C HIS A 3 -1.72 10.96 5.56
N TYR A 4 -1.46 10.22 4.49
CA TYR A 4 -1.58 8.77 4.44
C TYR A 4 -0.22 8.15 4.18
N SER A 5 -0.01 6.97 4.75
CA SER A 5 1.11 6.12 4.41
C SER A 5 0.60 4.75 4.01
N ILE A 6 1.18 4.18 2.96
CA ILE A 6 0.98 2.80 2.56
C ILE A 6 2.31 2.06 2.64
N VAL A 7 2.32 0.96 3.36
CA VAL A 7 3.44 0.03 3.41
C VAL A 7 2.96 -1.34 2.97
N GLY A 8 3.63 -1.97 2.02
CA GLY A 8 3.12 -3.23 1.48
C GLY A 8 4.08 -4.06 0.66
N ARG A 9 3.67 -5.30 0.42
CA ARG A 9 4.36 -6.28 -0.41
C ARG A 9 4.03 -6.03 -1.88
N VAL A 10 5.05 -5.74 -2.69
CA VAL A 10 4.88 -5.21 -4.07
C VAL A 10 4.21 -6.18 -5.05
N ASP A 11 4.28 -7.50 -4.80
CA ASP A 11 3.63 -8.55 -5.60
C ASP A 11 2.14 -8.73 -5.27
N SER A 12 1.57 -7.90 -4.39
CA SER A 12 0.17 -7.98 -3.98
C SER A 12 -0.69 -7.05 -4.83
N GLN A 13 -1.71 -7.63 -5.46
CA GLN A 13 -2.76 -6.85 -6.11
C GLN A 13 -3.49 -5.93 -5.14
N GLU A 14 -3.61 -6.31 -3.87
CA GLU A 14 -4.24 -5.46 -2.86
C GLU A 14 -3.45 -4.16 -2.64
N VAL A 15 -2.11 -4.25 -2.66
CA VAL A 15 -1.23 -3.08 -2.58
C VAL A 15 -1.44 -2.19 -3.80
N THR A 16 -1.44 -2.76 -5.01
CA THR A 16 -1.67 -2.01 -6.25
C THR A 16 -3.00 -1.26 -6.22
N VAL A 17 -4.08 -1.90 -5.75
CA VAL A 17 -5.40 -1.25 -5.61
C VAL A 17 -5.36 -0.10 -4.60
N CYS A 18 -4.78 -0.32 -3.41
CA CYS A 18 -4.72 0.71 -2.37
C CYS A 18 -3.83 1.89 -2.78
N GLU A 19 -2.69 1.61 -3.40
CA GLU A 19 -1.80 2.62 -3.97
C GLU A 19 -2.56 3.48 -4.99
N ARG A 20 -3.27 2.85 -5.93
CA ARG A 20 -4.01 3.59 -6.96
C ARG A 20 -5.09 4.49 -6.37
N LEU A 21 -5.82 4.00 -5.36
CA LEU A 21 -6.82 4.80 -4.66
C LEU A 21 -6.19 6.02 -3.99
N LEU A 22 -5.05 5.83 -3.32
CA LEU A 22 -4.30 6.93 -2.73
C LEU A 22 -3.86 7.94 -3.80
N ASP A 23 -3.32 7.47 -4.93
CA ASP A 23 -2.92 8.35 -6.04
C ASP A 23 -4.08 9.19 -6.58
N ILE A 24 -5.27 8.60 -6.75
CA ILE A 24 -6.47 9.35 -7.15
C ILE A 24 -6.80 10.42 -6.11
N LEU A 25 -6.70 10.11 -4.81
CA LEU A 25 -6.95 11.07 -3.73
C LEU A 25 -5.93 12.21 -3.73
N ALA A 26 -4.63 11.92 -3.88
CA ALA A 26 -3.59 12.96 -3.98
C ALA A 26 -3.76 13.85 -5.22
N MET A 27 -4.16 13.27 -6.35
CA MET A 27 -4.44 14.05 -7.57
C MET A 27 -5.68 14.94 -7.43
N SER A 28 -6.64 14.55 -6.58
CA SER A 28 -7.92 15.24 -6.43
C SER A 28 -7.94 16.28 -5.30
N MET A 29 -6.98 16.24 -4.38
CA MET A 29 -6.99 17.07 -3.17
C MET A 29 -5.63 17.75 -2.94
N PRO A 30 -5.58 19.11 -2.88
CA PRO A 30 -4.33 19.86 -2.80
C PRO A 30 -3.55 19.68 -1.48
N ASP A 31 -4.24 19.35 -0.37
CA ASP A 31 -3.63 19.17 0.96
C ASP A 31 -3.45 17.69 1.36
N PHE A 32 -3.44 16.79 0.37
CA PHE A 32 -3.31 15.34 0.56
C PHE A 32 -1.90 14.88 0.22
N THR A 33 -1.23 14.23 1.17
CA THR A 33 0.13 13.72 1.00
C THR A 33 0.16 12.22 1.23
N ILE A 34 1.01 11.53 0.48
CA ILE A 34 1.17 10.08 0.55
C ILE A 34 2.64 9.75 0.76
N GLU A 35 2.90 8.91 1.75
CA GLU A 35 4.16 8.18 1.86
C GLU A 35 3.96 6.74 1.37
N LYS A 36 4.87 6.25 0.52
CA LYS A 36 4.79 4.92 -0.08
C LYS A 36 6.06 4.16 0.26
N GLU A 37 5.91 3.00 0.89
CA GLU A 37 7.00 2.08 1.15
C GLU A 37 6.64 0.69 0.62
N PHE A 38 7.40 0.19 -0.35
CA PHE A 38 7.18 -1.13 -0.92
C PHE A 38 8.40 -2.00 -0.74
N CYS A 39 8.15 -3.28 -0.48
CA CYS A 39 9.22 -4.26 -0.31
C CYS A 39 8.92 -5.55 -1.07
N LEU A 40 9.99 -6.31 -1.30
CA LEU A 40 9.92 -7.64 -1.89
C LEU A 40 9.31 -8.64 -0.89
N PRO A 41 8.67 -9.73 -1.37
CA PRO A 41 8.08 -10.75 -0.52
C PRO A 41 9.01 -11.31 0.56
N ALA A 42 10.30 -11.46 0.25
CA ALA A 42 11.31 -11.98 1.17
C ALA A 42 11.56 -11.05 2.38
N ALA A 43 11.44 -9.73 2.19
CA ALA A 43 11.66 -8.73 3.25
C ALA A 43 10.39 -8.42 4.05
N TRP A 44 9.21 -8.81 3.54
CA TRP A 44 7.94 -8.33 4.07
C TRP A 44 7.70 -8.67 5.53
N ARG A 45 8.00 -9.91 5.96
CA ARG A 45 7.77 -10.32 7.36
C ARG A 45 8.57 -9.44 8.33
N GLY A 46 9.85 -9.22 8.05
CA GLY A 46 10.70 -8.38 8.90
C GLY A 46 10.19 -6.94 8.97
N ARG A 47 9.84 -6.36 7.82
CA ARG A 47 9.26 -5.00 7.78
C ARG A 47 7.92 -4.91 8.51
N LEU A 48 7.06 -5.92 8.37
CA LEU A 48 5.78 -5.94 9.08
C LEU A 48 5.97 -5.96 10.60
N ASP A 49 6.90 -6.78 11.09
CA ASP A 49 7.21 -6.88 12.51
C ASP A 49 7.74 -5.53 13.06
N GLU A 50 8.62 -4.86 12.31
CA GLU A 50 9.13 -3.53 12.66
C GLU A 50 8.02 -2.48 12.73
N ILE A 51 7.09 -2.47 11.78
CA ILE A 51 5.95 -1.54 11.76
C ILE A 51 5.01 -1.82 12.94
N VAL A 52 4.68 -3.09 13.19
CA VAL A 52 3.83 -3.49 14.31
C VAL A 52 4.43 -3.05 15.64
N GLN A 53 5.75 -3.23 15.82
CA GLN A 53 6.46 -2.79 17.02
C GLN A 53 6.49 -1.26 17.15
N THR A 54 6.75 -0.55 16.04
CA THR A 54 6.89 0.91 16.04
C THR A 54 5.56 1.62 16.32
N PHE A 55 4.47 1.15 15.72
CA PHE A 55 3.17 1.81 15.78
C PHE A 55 2.16 1.12 16.71
N GLY A 56 2.50 -0.04 17.28
CA GLY A 56 1.64 -0.77 18.23
C GLY A 56 0.38 -1.36 17.59
N TYR A 57 0.43 -1.72 16.31
CA TYR A 57 -0.74 -2.27 15.61
C TYR A 57 -1.02 -3.73 16.01
N SER A 58 -2.29 -4.04 16.28
CA SER A 58 -2.73 -5.42 16.47
C SER A 58 -3.29 -5.96 15.15
N LEU A 59 -2.50 -6.75 14.43
CA LEU A 59 -2.87 -7.26 13.11
C LEU A 59 -3.27 -8.74 13.17
N PRO A 60 -4.42 -9.14 12.60
CA PRO A 60 -4.80 -10.54 12.50
C PRO A 60 -4.00 -11.21 11.37
N GLY A 61 -2.86 -11.80 11.72
CA GLY A 61 -2.01 -12.57 10.80
C GLY A 61 -1.16 -11.74 9.85
N LEU A 62 -0.53 -12.41 8.89
CA LEU A 62 0.36 -11.77 7.90
C LEU A 62 -0.47 -11.11 6.80
N LYS A 63 -0.76 -9.82 6.97
CA LYS A 63 -1.44 -9.00 5.95
C LYS A 63 -0.44 -8.55 4.88
N PRO A 64 -0.85 -8.37 3.61
CA PRO A 64 0.06 -7.95 2.54
C PRO A 64 0.36 -6.45 2.53
N LEU A 65 -0.42 -5.66 3.29
CA LEU A 65 -0.33 -4.21 3.33
C LEU A 65 -0.83 -3.63 4.65
N ILE A 66 -0.37 -2.42 4.93
CA ILE A 66 -0.88 -1.53 5.96
C ILE A 66 -1.11 -0.17 5.31
N VAL A 67 -2.33 0.35 5.44
CA VAL A 67 -2.63 1.76 5.17
C VAL A 67 -2.93 2.43 6.50
N SER A 68 -2.25 3.54 6.75
CA SER A 68 -2.46 4.36 7.95
C SER A 68 -2.61 5.82 7.58
N SER A 69 -3.29 6.58 8.45
CA SER A 69 -3.42 8.02 8.32
C SER A 69 -3.08 8.68 9.64
N ASN A 70 -2.14 9.64 9.60
CA ASN A 70 -1.63 10.33 10.79
C ASN A 70 -1.28 9.35 11.94
N GLY A 71 -0.62 8.23 11.60
CA GLY A 71 -0.19 7.19 12.55
C GLY A 71 -1.28 6.20 12.99
N ARG A 72 -2.53 6.35 12.55
CA ARG A 72 -3.63 5.43 12.89
C ARG A 72 -3.86 4.44 11.77
N LEU A 73 -4.01 3.16 12.12
CA LEU A 73 -4.36 2.10 11.17
C LEU A 73 -5.73 2.40 10.54
N VAL A 74 -5.77 2.42 9.21
CA VAL A 74 -6.99 2.64 8.41
C VAL A 74 -7.46 1.32 7.81
N ALA A 75 -6.56 0.58 7.16
CA ALA A 75 -6.91 -0.67 6.51
C ALA A 75 -5.69 -1.60 6.40
N THR A 76 -5.98 -2.90 6.29
CA THR A 76 -4.99 -3.96 6.03
C THR A 76 -5.39 -4.85 4.86
N SER A 77 -6.42 -4.43 4.12
CA SER A 77 -6.93 -5.12 2.94
C SER A 77 -7.46 -4.11 1.94
N ALA A 78 -7.43 -4.47 0.65
CA ALA A 78 -7.98 -3.63 -0.40
C ALA A 78 -9.50 -3.48 -0.29
N ASP A 79 -10.22 -4.50 0.15
CA ASP A 79 -11.68 -4.45 0.30
C ASP A 79 -12.10 -3.46 1.38
N ASP A 80 -11.43 -3.46 2.54
CA ASP A 80 -11.70 -2.53 3.62
C ASP A 80 -11.37 -1.10 3.19
N PHE A 81 -10.21 -0.91 2.54
CA PHE A 81 -9.79 0.40 2.11
C PHE A 81 -10.66 0.97 0.98
N THR A 82 -11.05 0.14 0.00
CA THR A 82 -11.94 0.55 -1.09
C THR A 82 -13.29 1.01 -0.55
N ARG A 83 -13.86 0.25 0.40
CA ARG A 83 -15.11 0.63 1.07
C ARG A 83 -14.95 1.94 1.84
N PHE A 84 -13.87 2.09 2.60
CA PHE A 84 -13.57 3.31 3.34
C PHE A 84 -13.44 4.52 2.41
N VAL A 85 -12.66 4.42 1.34
CA VAL A 85 -12.43 5.53 0.38
C VAL A 85 -13.72 5.91 -0.35
N LEU A 86 -14.53 4.92 -0.74
CA LEU A 86 -15.83 5.17 -1.35
C LEU A 86 -16.76 5.94 -0.40
N VAL A 87 -16.85 5.53 0.86
CA VAL A 87 -17.72 6.17 1.85
C VAL A 87 -17.22 7.56 2.23
N GLN A 88 -15.91 7.72 2.44
CA GLN A 88 -15.31 8.95 2.96
C GLN A 88 -15.10 10.01 1.88
N TYR A 89 -14.76 9.60 0.66
CA TYR A 89 -14.32 10.50 -0.42
C TYR A 89 -15.13 10.35 -1.71
N GLY A 90 -16.01 9.36 -1.83
CA GLY A 90 -16.77 9.11 -3.05
C GLY A 90 -15.93 8.58 -4.22
N VAL A 91 -14.70 8.14 -3.95
CA VAL A 91 -13.73 7.69 -4.97
C VAL A 91 -13.82 6.17 -5.17
N ARG A 92 -13.65 5.73 -6.42
CA ARG A 92 -13.58 4.33 -6.83
C ARG A 92 -12.25 4.05 -7.53
N VAL A 93 -11.79 2.82 -7.44
CA VAL A 93 -10.65 2.37 -8.26
C VAL A 93 -11.08 2.40 -9.72
N ASP A 94 -10.20 2.95 -10.57
CA ASP A 94 -10.42 3.13 -12.00
C ASP A 94 -9.70 2.08 -12.85
N LEU A 95 -9.23 1.02 -12.21
CA LEU A 95 -8.51 -0.09 -12.84
C LEU A 95 -9.41 -1.31 -13.01
N THR A 96 -9.27 -1.97 -14.16
CA THR A 96 -9.78 -3.32 -14.36
C THR A 96 -8.90 -4.35 -13.64
N ALA A 97 -9.42 -5.56 -13.45
CA ALA A 97 -8.64 -6.67 -12.87
C ALA A 97 -7.37 -6.99 -13.67
N GLU A 98 -7.43 -6.86 -15.00
CA GLU A 98 -6.27 -7.05 -15.88
C GLU A 98 -5.22 -5.96 -15.67
N GLN A 99 -5.63 -4.69 -15.58
CA GLN A 99 -4.71 -3.59 -15.30
C GLN A 99 -4.06 -3.74 -13.92
N VAL A 100 -4.83 -4.15 -12.91
CA VAL A 100 -4.28 -4.44 -11.58
C VAL A 100 -3.19 -5.51 -11.67
N ALA A 101 -3.45 -6.64 -12.33
CA ALA A 101 -2.45 -7.70 -12.50
C ALA A 101 -1.19 -7.21 -13.23
N ASN A 102 -1.35 -6.46 -14.32
CA ASN A 102 -0.24 -5.92 -15.10
C ASN A 102 0.61 -4.94 -14.30
N TYR A 103 -0.02 -4.04 -13.55
CA TYR A 103 0.70 -3.08 -12.70
C TYR A 103 1.38 -3.75 -11.51
N THR A 104 0.78 -4.79 -10.92
CA THR A 104 1.43 -5.56 -9.85
C THR A 104 2.74 -6.19 -10.33
N VAL A 105 2.74 -6.80 -11.52
CA VAL A 105 3.95 -7.38 -12.12
C VAL A 105 4.99 -6.28 -12.43
N ALA A 106 4.55 -5.19 -13.08
CA ALA A 106 5.45 -4.09 -13.42
C ALA A 106 6.10 -3.45 -12.17
N ASN A 107 5.34 -3.24 -11.10
CA ASN A 107 5.85 -2.68 -9.84
C ASN A 107 6.87 -3.62 -9.20
N HIS A 108 6.60 -4.93 -9.21
CA HIS A 108 7.52 -5.93 -8.69
C HIS A 108 8.84 -5.95 -9.45
N ASP A 109 8.78 -5.94 -10.78
CA ASP A 109 9.97 -5.95 -11.64
C ASP A 109 10.80 -4.66 -11.51
N LEU A 110 10.14 -3.51 -11.40
CA LEU A 110 10.80 -2.23 -11.14
C LEU A 110 11.49 -2.22 -9.78
N LEU A 111 10.86 -2.78 -8.73
CA LEU A 111 11.48 -2.84 -7.41
C LEU A 111 12.68 -3.78 -7.40
N LEU A 112 12.60 -4.92 -8.10
CA LEU A 112 13.73 -5.83 -8.28
C LEU A 112 14.90 -5.17 -9.03
N ALA A 113 14.60 -4.43 -10.11
CA ALA A 113 15.63 -3.73 -10.88
C ALA A 113 16.34 -2.63 -10.08
N ASN A 114 15.66 -2.05 -9.09
CA ASN A 114 16.20 -1.01 -8.22
C ASN A 114 16.79 -1.54 -6.91
N ALA A 115 16.69 -2.85 -6.64
CA ALA A 115 17.31 -3.44 -5.47
C ALA A 115 18.84 -3.40 -5.63
N PRO A 116 19.61 -3.01 -4.60
CA PRO A 116 21.06 -3.05 -4.67
C PRO A 116 21.52 -4.48 -4.95
N PRO A 117 22.59 -4.68 -5.76
CA PRO A 117 23.13 -6.01 -6.00
C PRO A 117 23.46 -6.64 -4.65
N VAL A 118 22.95 -7.85 -4.42
CA VAL A 118 23.38 -8.66 -3.28
C VAL A 118 24.81 -9.08 -3.60
N ASP A 119 25.79 -8.42 -2.98
CA ASP A 119 27.18 -8.85 -3.03
C ASP A 119 27.23 -10.33 -2.61
N GLN A 120 27.58 -11.21 -3.55
CA GLN A 120 27.80 -12.64 -3.35
C GLN A 120 29.19 -12.91 -2.78
#